data_AF-A0A4Q4D265-F1
#
_entry.id   AF-A0A4Q4D265-F1
#
_cell.length_a   1.000
_cell.length_b   1.000
_cell.length_c   1.000
_cell.angle_alpha   90.00
_cell.angle_beta   90.00
_cell.angle_gamma   90.00
#
_symmetry.space_group_name_H-M   'P 1'
#
loop_
_entity.id
_entity.type
_entity.pdbx_description
1 polymer ?
#
loop_
_entity_poly.entity_id
_entity_poly.type
_entity_poly.pdbx_seq_one_letter_code
_entity_poly.pdbx_strand_id
1 'polypeptide(L)'
;MTETDTTPAPRSTELREGLRGYGVFLIITGGIALASALILTIEKVHLLENPEEALACDLSAFVSCGGVVNQWQASVFGFPNPLMGIVGFTMVVLLGVLLVSRVVLPRWFWGGIAIGVTFGMGFVTWLQSQSIYDIKVLCPY
;
A
#
# COMPACT_ATOMS: atom_id res chain seq x y z
N MET A 1 -23.43 32.65 -32.88
CA MET A 1 -22.69 31.53 -33.51
C MET A 1 -21.89 30.89 -32.38
N THR A 2 -22.49 29.96 -31.66
CA THR A 2 -21.87 29.27 -30.53
C THR A 2 -21.89 27.80 -30.91
N GLU A 3 -20.76 27.30 -31.42
CA GLU A 3 -20.58 25.85 -31.60
C GLU A 3 -20.78 25.21 -30.23
N THR A 4 -21.83 24.41 -30.12
CA THR A 4 -22.00 23.53 -28.98
C THR A 4 -20.99 22.41 -29.21
N ASP A 5 -19.88 22.46 -28.49
CA ASP A 5 -18.87 21.40 -28.48
C ASP A 5 -19.51 20.11 -27.96
N THR A 6 -20.09 19.33 -28.88
CA THR A 6 -20.59 17.99 -28.61
C THR A 6 -19.40 17.06 -28.51
N THR A 7 -18.68 17.12 -27.38
CA THR A 7 -17.77 16.04 -26.98
C THR A 7 -18.60 14.75 -26.92
N PRO A 8 -18.33 13.73 -27.77
CA PRO A 8 -19.07 12.49 -27.74
C PRO A 8 -18.87 11.80 -26.38
N ALA A 9 -19.95 11.48 -25.69
CA ALA A 9 -19.86 10.69 -24.47
C ALA A 9 -19.12 9.36 -24.76
N PRO A 10 -18.16 8.94 -23.91
CA PRO A 10 -17.37 7.74 -24.18
C PRO A 10 -18.28 6.53 -24.33
N ARG A 11 -18.08 5.76 -25.41
CA ARG A 11 -18.80 4.51 -25.65
C ARG A 11 -18.57 3.58 -24.46
N SER A 12 -19.63 2.93 -23.98
CA SER A 12 -19.59 2.06 -22.79
C SER A 12 -18.51 0.96 -22.85
N THR A 13 -18.09 0.57 -24.06
CA THR A 13 -16.96 -0.34 -24.32
C THR A 13 -15.60 0.25 -23.86
N GLU A 14 -15.33 1.52 -24.17
CA GLU A 14 -14.08 2.22 -23.79
C GLU A 14 -13.96 2.33 -22.26
N LEU A 15 -15.07 2.70 -21.59
CA LEU A 15 -15.15 2.74 -20.13
C LEU A 15 -14.91 1.36 -19.50
N ARG A 16 -15.47 0.30 -20.10
CA ARG A 16 -15.30 -1.09 -19.63
C ARG A 16 -13.87 -1.60 -19.84
N GLU A 17 -13.22 -1.20 -20.92
CA GLU A 17 -11.83 -1.55 -21.20
C GLU A 17 -10.87 -0.83 -20.25
N GLY A 18 -11.10 0.47 -20.01
CA GLY A 18 -10.38 1.25 -19.01
C GLY A 18 -10.51 0.68 -17.60
N LEU A 19 -11.72 0.25 -17.20
CA LEU A 19 -11.96 -0.35 -15.89
C LEU A 19 -11.21 -1.68 -15.71
N ARG A 20 -11.09 -2.46 -16.78
CA ARG A 20 -10.36 -3.74 -16.77
C ARG A 20 -8.85 -3.51 -16.70
N GLY A 21 -8.33 -2.54 -17.46
CA GLY A 21 -6.93 -2.11 -17.38
C GLY A 21 -6.57 -1.62 -15.98
N TYR A 22 -7.44 -0.80 -15.39
CA TYR A 22 -7.28 -0.34 -14.01
C TYR A 22 -7.31 -1.49 -13.00
N GLY A 23 -8.20 -2.47 -13.16
CA GLY A 23 -8.23 -3.66 -12.30
C GLY A 23 -6.94 -4.47 -12.36
N VAL A 24 -6.38 -4.70 -13.55
CA VAL A 24 -5.08 -5.40 -13.73
C VAL A 24 -3.95 -4.61 -13.07
N PHE A 25 -3.93 -3.28 -13.24
CA PHE A 25 -2.95 -2.41 -12.59
C PHE A 25 -2.98 -2.53 -11.06
N LEU A 26 -4.16 -2.55 -10.46
CA LEU A 26 -4.32 -2.72 -9.00
C LEU A 26 -3.84 -4.09 -8.52
N ILE A 27 -4.09 -5.15 -9.29
CA ILE A 27 -3.61 -6.50 -8.95
C ILE A 27 -2.08 -6.53 -8.92
N ILE A 28 -1.42 -5.98 -9.94
CA ILE A 28 0.05 -6.01 -10.05
C ILE A 28 0.67 -5.16 -8.94
N THR A 29 0.26 -3.90 -8.82
CA THR A 29 0.84 -2.97 -7.84
C THR A 29 0.51 -3.38 -6.40
N GLY A 30 -0.72 -3.80 -6.14
CA GLY A 30 -1.13 -4.35 -4.85
C GLY A 30 -0.41 -5.66 -4.49
N GLY A 31 -0.17 -6.52 -5.48
CA GLY A 31 0.58 -7.77 -5.29
C GLY A 31 2.04 -7.52 -4.91
N ILE A 32 2.70 -6.57 -5.56
CA ILE A 32 4.07 -6.16 -5.21
C ILE A 32 4.11 -5.58 -3.79
N ALA A 33 3.18 -4.67 -3.47
CA ALA A 33 3.12 -4.05 -2.14
C ALA A 33 2.82 -5.08 -1.03
N LEU A 34 1.95 -6.05 -1.31
CA LEU A 34 1.65 -7.16 -0.39
C LEU A 34 2.88 -8.04 -0.16
N ALA A 35 3.64 -8.35 -1.21
CA ALA A 35 4.88 -9.11 -1.08
C ALA A 35 5.91 -8.36 -0.23
N SER A 36 6.10 -7.06 -0.43
CA SER A 36 6.97 -6.23 0.42
C SER A 36 6.55 -6.25 1.89
N ALA A 37 5.25 -6.10 2.17
CA ALA A 37 4.72 -6.13 3.53
C ALA A 37 4.92 -7.50 4.21
N LEU A 38 4.82 -8.59 3.45
CA LEU A 38 5.11 -9.94 3.94
C LEU A 38 6.60 -10.12 4.26
N ILE A 39 7.49 -9.72 3.36
CA ILE A 39 8.95 -9.77 3.58
C ILE A 39 9.29 -8.99 4.85
N LEU A 40 8.77 -7.77 5.01
CA LEU A 40 9.03 -6.93 6.18
C LEU A 40 8.51 -7.56 7.48
N THR A 41 7.39 -8.29 7.41
CA THR A 41 6.85 -9.04 8.56
C THR A 41 7.73 -10.22 8.92
N ILE A 42 8.23 -10.97 7.93
CA ILE A 42 9.13 -12.11 8.15
C ILE A 42 10.45 -11.64 8.77
N GLU A 43 11.03 -10.56 8.24
CA GLU A 43 12.24 -9.94 8.78
C GLU A 43 12.04 -9.48 10.23
N LYS A 44 10.86 -8.93 10.57
CA LYS A 44 10.54 -8.60 11.97
C LYS A 44 10.53 -9.84 12.85
N VAL A 45 9.90 -10.94 12.41
CA VAL A 45 9.87 -12.19 13.19
C VAL A 45 11.28 -12.73 13.40
N HIS A 46 12.11 -12.72 12.36
CA HIS A 46 13.49 -13.19 12.46
C HIS A 46 14.32 -12.36 13.45
N LEU A 47 14.13 -11.04 13.46
CA LEU A 47 14.75 -10.14 14.42
C LEU A 47 14.28 -10.36 15.87
N LEU A 48 13.03 -10.81 16.08
CA LEU A 48 12.56 -11.21 17.41
C LEU A 48 13.19 -12.53 17.87
N GLU A 49 13.48 -13.45 16.94
CA GLU A 49 14.10 -14.74 17.24
C GLU A 49 15.61 -14.61 17.48
N ASN A 50 16.30 -13.81 16.66
CA ASN A 50 17.75 -13.61 16.71
C ASN A 50 18.10 -12.10 16.69
N PRO A 51 18.04 -11.40 17.83
CA PRO A 51 18.23 -9.94 17.90
C PRO A 51 19.66 -9.46 17.59
N GLU A 52 20.64 -10.37 17.53
CA GLU A 52 22.05 -10.05 17.23
C GLU A 52 22.45 -10.31 15.78
N GLU A 53 21.57 -10.90 14.95
CA GLU A 53 21.84 -11.11 13.52
C GLU A 53 21.54 -9.85 12.71
N ALA A 54 22.47 -9.49 11.81
CA ALA A 54 22.25 -8.41 10.86
C ALA A 54 21.17 -8.81 9.85
N LEU A 55 20.16 -7.95 9.66
CA LEU A 55 19.07 -8.25 8.72
C LEU A 55 19.58 -8.19 7.28
N ALA A 56 19.04 -9.03 6.40
CA ALA A 56 19.39 -9.05 4.98
C ALA A 56 19.12 -7.71 4.28
N CYS A 57 18.26 -6.89 4.88
CA CYS A 57 17.81 -5.59 4.39
C CYS A 57 18.62 -4.41 4.95
N ASP A 58 19.65 -4.66 5.77
CA ASP A 58 20.56 -3.63 6.30
C ASP A 58 21.73 -3.40 5.33
N LEU A 59 21.58 -2.39 4.47
CA LEU A 59 22.55 -2.07 3.41
C LEU A 59 23.60 -1.05 3.88
N SER A 60 23.24 -0.14 4.80
CA SER A 60 24.14 0.88 5.33
C SER A 60 23.59 1.53 6.61
N ALA A 61 24.39 2.34 7.29
CA ALA A 61 23.96 3.10 8.48
C ALA A 61 22.75 4.04 8.25
N PHE A 62 22.49 4.43 6.99
CA PHE A 62 21.36 5.28 6.61
C PHE A 62 20.18 4.49 6.01
N VAL A 63 20.42 3.25 5.57
CA VAL A 63 19.41 2.36 4.97
C VAL A 63 19.42 1.05 5.73
N SER A 64 18.61 0.99 6.79
CA SER A 64 18.53 -0.15 7.70
C SER A 64 17.09 -0.46 8.03
N CYS A 65 16.71 -1.71 7.75
CA CYS A 65 15.43 -2.27 8.15
C CYS A 65 15.36 -2.37 9.67
N GLY A 66 16.41 -2.90 10.32
CA GLY A 66 16.47 -3.05 11.78
C GLY A 66 16.38 -1.73 12.54
N GLY A 67 17.01 -0.67 12.04
CA GLY A 67 17.03 0.66 12.66
C GLY A 67 15.68 1.37 12.71
N VAL A 68 14.76 1.05 11.79
CA VAL A 68 13.40 1.59 11.73
C VAL A 68 12.41 0.65 12.40
N VAL A 69 12.52 -0.65 12.14
CA VAL A 69 11.56 -1.68 12.54
C VAL A 69 11.57 -1.96 14.06
N ASN A 70 12.67 -1.63 14.76
CA ASN A 70 12.76 -1.72 16.23
C ASN A 70 12.23 -0.50 16.97
N GLN A 71 11.86 0.57 16.27
CA GLN A 71 11.36 1.77 16.90
C GLN A 71 9.90 1.60 17.33
N TRP A 72 9.49 2.29 18.40
CA TRP A 72 8.11 2.24 18.88
C TRP A 72 7.11 2.78 17.84
N GLN A 73 7.56 3.68 16.94
CA GLN A 73 6.77 4.15 15.80
C GLN A 73 6.41 3.03 14.82
N ALA A 74 7.15 1.92 14.79
CA ALA A 74 6.85 0.74 13.96
C ALA A 74 5.71 -0.12 14.54
N SER A 75 5.20 0.19 15.73
CA SER A 75 4.10 -0.51 16.40
C SER A 75 3.09 0.44 17.07
N VAL A 76 2.73 1.52 16.38
CA VAL A 76 1.88 2.62 16.90
C VAL A 76 0.53 2.15 17.45
N PHE A 77 -0.05 1.11 16.84
CA PHE A 77 -1.34 0.57 17.26
C PHE A 77 -1.22 -0.63 18.21
N GLY A 78 -0.03 -0.86 18.80
CA GLY A 78 0.25 -1.99 19.69
C GLY A 78 0.59 -3.29 18.97
N PHE A 79 0.61 -3.27 17.64
CA PHE A 79 1.04 -4.38 16.78
C PHE A 79 1.90 -3.85 15.63
N PRO A 80 2.74 -4.70 14.98
CA PRO A 80 3.61 -4.26 13.90
C PRO A 80 2.82 -3.63 12.74
N ASN A 81 3.18 -2.39 12.37
CA ASN A 81 2.58 -1.67 11.24
C ASN A 81 2.55 -2.47 9.92
N PRO A 82 3.54 -3.33 9.59
CA PRO A 82 3.49 -4.17 8.37
C PRO A 82 2.23 -5.06 8.27
N LEU A 83 1.63 -5.45 9.40
CA LEU A 83 0.38 -6.22 9.41
C LEU A 83 -0.80 -5.40 8.87
N MET A 84 -0.86 -4.10 9.15
CA MET A 84 -1.87 -3.23 8.52
C MET A 84 -1.66 -3.13 7.01
N GLY A 85 -0.39 -3.11 6.57
CA GLY A 85 -0.03 -3.17 5.16
C GLY A 85 -0.56 -4.42 4.48
N ILE A 86 -0.39 -5.59 5.09
CA ILE A 86 -0.93 -6.87 4.58
C ILE A 86 -2.44 -6.78 4.37
N VAL A 87 -3.18 -6.30 5.36
CA VAL A 87 -4.65 -6.16 5.26
C VAL A 87 -5.04 -5.17 4.17
N GLY A 88 -4.42 -3.99 4.15
CA GLY A 88 -4.70 -2.92 3.19
C GLY A 88 -4.41 -3.34 1.74
N PHE A 89 -3.22 -3.89 1.47
CA PHE A 89 -2.83 -4.31 0.13
C PHE A 89 -3.61 -5.53 -0.35
N THR A 90 -3.99 -6.45 0.54
CA THR A 90 -4.92 -7.54 0.20
C THR A 90 -6.26 -7.00 -0.29
N MET A 91 -6.81 -5.97 0.35
CA MET A 91 -8.05 -5.33 -0.10
C MET A 91 -7.89 -4.65 -1.48
N VAL A 92 -6.73 -4.06 -1.77
CA VAL A 92 -6.44 -3.48 -3.10
C VAL A 92 -6.39 -4.54 -4.19
N VAL A 93 -5.73 -5.68 -3.93
CA VAL A 93 -5.70 -6.81 -4.86
C VAL A 93 -7.10 -7.36 -5.09
N LEU A 94 -7.89 -7.55 -4.02
CA LEU A 94 -9.28 -8.00 -4.11
C LEU A 94 -10.13 -7.03 -4.95
N LEU A 95 -10.00 -5.72 -4.74
CA LEU A 95 -10.67 -4.72 -5.57
C LEU A 95 -10.30 -4.85 -7.05
N GLY A 96 -9.00 -5.05 -7.34
CA GLY A 96 -8.53 -5.28 -8.71
C GLY A 96 -9.16 -6.52 -9.36
N VAL A 97 -9.24 -7.64 -8.62
CA VAL A 97 -9.91 -8.87 -9.08
C VAL A 97 -11.40 -8.61 -9.35
N LEU A 98 -12.10 -7.95 -8.42
CA LEU A 98 -13.53 -7.64 -8.56
C LEU A 98 -13.81 -6.78 -9.80
N LEU A 99 -12.93 -5.81 -10.10
CA LEU A 99 -13.03 -4.98 -11.28
C LEU A 99 -12.79 -5.76 -12.58
N VAL A 100 -11.80 -6.66 -12.61
CA VAL A 100 -11.56 -7.54 -13.76
C VAL A 100 -12.75 -8.51 -13.97
N SER A 101 -13.33 -9.01 -12.89
CA SER A 101 -14.52 -9.88 -12.90
C SER A 101 -15.84 -9.14 -13.21
N ARG A 102 -15.80 -7.81 -13.33
CA ARG A 102 -16.98 -6.96 -13.62
C ARG A 102 -18.08 -7.03 -12.54
N VAL A 103 -17.68 -7.22 -11.28
CA VAL A 103 -18.61 -7.21 -10.15
C VAL A 103 -19.09 -5.78 -9.91
N VAL A 104 -20.41 -5.60 -9.80
CA VAL A 104 -20.99 -4.30 -9.45
C VAL A 104 -20.93 -4.12 -7.94
N LEU A 105 -20.08 -3.18 -7.50
CA LEU A 105 -19.88 -2.89 -6.08
C LEU A 105 -20.82 -1.77 -5.62
N PRO A 106 -21.42 -1.88 -4.43
CA PRO A 106 -22.31 -0.86 -3.88
C PRO A 106 -21.54 0.42 -3.51
N ARG A 107 -22.23 1.57 -3.50
CA ARG A 107 -21.62 2.89 -3.26
C ARG A 107 -20.89 3.01 -1.92
N TRP A 108 -21.35 2.30 -0.89
CA TRP A 108 -20.70 2.30 0.42
C TRP A 108 -19.31 1.64 0.40
N PHE A 109 -19.11 0.64 -0.47
CA PHE A 109 -17.83 -0.04 -0.61
C PHE A 109 -16.75 0.92 -1.15
N TRP A 110 -17.12 1.74 -2.14
CA TRP A 110 -16.27 2.80 -2.68
C TRP A 110 -15.94 3.86 -1.63
N GLY A 111 -16.90 4.20 -0.76
CA GLY A 111 -16.65 5.08 0.39
C GLY A 111 -15.63 4.48 1.38
N GLY A 112 -15.76 3.18 1.69
CA GLY A 112 -14.81 2.47 2.55
C GLY A 112 -13.39 2.44 1.99
N ILE A 113 -13.24 2.15 0.69
CA ILE A 113 -11.94 2.18 0.01
C ILE A 113 -11.34 3.58 0.01
N ALA A 114 -12.13 4.62 -0.27
CA ALA A 114 -11.65 6.00 -0.26
C ALA A 114 -11.13 6.40 1.14
N ILE A 115 -11.91 6.10 2.20
CA ILE A 115 -11.49 6.36 3.58
C ILE A 115 -10.21 5.60 3.92
N GLY A 116 -10.15 4.31 3.57
CA GLY A 116 -8.97 3.47 3.82
C GLY A 116 -7.71 4.00 3.13
N VAL A 117 -7.81 4.40 1.85
CA VAL A 117 -6.69 4.96 1.09
C VAL A 117 -6.25 6.32 1.65
N THR A 118 -7.20 7.20 2.00
CA THR A 118 -6.87 8.50 2.60
C THR A 118 -6.18 8.33 3.95
N PHE A 119 -6.69 7.42 4.79
CA PHE A 119 -6.05 7.08 6.06
C PHE A 119 -4.63 6.51 5.83
N GLY A 120 -4.49 5.55 4.92
CA GLY A 120 -3.20 4.95 4.58
C GLY A 120 -2.19 5.99 4.09
N MET A 121 -2.60 6.90 3.20
CA MET A 121 -1.74 7.97 2.71
C MET A 121 -1.27 8.90 3.84
N GLY A 122 -2.19 9.31 4.73
CA GLY A 122 -1.85 10.13 5.89
C GLY A 122 -0.89 9.40 6.84
N PHE A 123 -1.16 8.13 7.11
CA PHE A 123 -0.34 7.31 8.00
C PHE A 123 1.07 7.08 7.46
N VAL A 124 1.21 6.74 6.17
CA VAL A 124 2.52 6.57 5.52
C VAL A 124 3.30 7.89 5.50
N THR A 125 2.63 9.00 5.21
CA THR A 125 3.27 10.33 5.22
C THR A 125 3.78 10.71 6.62
N TRP A 126 3.00 10.38 7.65
CA TRP A 126 3.42 10.58 9.03
C TRP A 126 4.60 9.69 9.43
N LEU A 127 4.58 8.40 9.07
CA LEU A 127 5.71 7.49 9.31
C LEU A 127 6.97 7.94 8.57
N GLN A 128 6.83 8.41 7.32
CA GLN A 128 7.93 8.98 6.56
C GLN A 128 8.54 10.21 7.27
N SER A 129 7.69 11.08 7.82
CA SER A 129 8.14 12.23 8.63
C SER A 129 8.94 11.77 9.87
N GLN A 130 8.44 10.76 10.60
CA GLN A 130 9.15 10.18 11.75
C GLN A 130 10.52 9.59 11.34
N SER A 131 10.58 8.84 10.24
CA SER A 131 11.83 8.26 9.74
C SER A 131 12.86 9.33 9.35
N ILE A 132 12.42 10.42 8.72
CA ILE A 132 13.33 11.49 8.24
C ILE A 132 13.80 12.40 9.39
N TYR A 133 12.87 12.87 10.22
CA TYR A 133 13.17 13.94 11.19
C TYR A 133 13.62 13.40 12.55
N ASP A 134 13.06 12.27 13.00
CA ASP A 134 13.36 11.72 14.33
C ASP A 134 14.43 10.61 14.25
N ILE A 135 14.24 9.62 13.37
CA ILE A 135 15.08 8.41 13.33
C ILE A 135 16.34 8.61 12.44
N LYS A 136 16.23 9.40 11.37
CA LYS A 136 17.29 9.67 10.36
C LYS A 136 17.80 8.41 9.64
N VAL A 137 16.97 7.37 9.57
CA VAL A 137 17.23 6.10 8.88
C VAL A 137 16.04 5.76 8.00
N LEU A 138 16.29 5.24 6.80
CA LEU A 138 15.26 4.81 5.87
C LEU A 138 15.18 3.29 5.77
N CYS A 139 13.95 2.76 5.75
CA CYS A 139 13.70 1.39 5.34
C CYS A 139 13.56 1.35 3.81
N PRO A 140 14.21 0.42 3.09
CA PRO A 140 14.07 0.30 1.64
C PRO A 140 12.74 -0.34 1.18
N TYR A 141 11.94 -0.85 2.12
CA TYR A 141 10.63 -1.49 1.90
C TYR A 141 9.52 -0.66 2.52
#